data_AF-A0A2G6E169-F1
#
_entry.id   AF-A0A2G6E169-F1
#
_cell.length_a   1.000
_cell.length_b   1.000
_cell.length_c   1.000
_cell.angle_alpha   90.00
_cell.angle_beta   90.00
_cell.angle_gamma   90.00
#
_symmetry.space_group_name_H-M   'P 1'
#
loop_
_entity.id
_entity.type
_entity.pdbx_description
1 polymer ?
#
loop_
_entity_poly.entity_id
_entity_poly.type
_entity_poly.pdbx_seq_one_letter_code
_entity_poly.pdbx_strand_id
1 'polypeptide(L)'
;MDKHTIDNLIKIGKNYFGESFSFNPKNNIFRSSSNFQSKAINIRKNERIPIKVINWFDDIWVYIEIKFIPTPDKKAFPNTFFSLSIFQGGDDDDEKTQLFRAEWDNYNEKKNSHSQPHWHIYPHKYKIKVHQDFEDFLELTEQDEDFLSYKENDKNLVEINKFHFAMNGQWSENNSEFHSISEEKDLINWFGGLLNHIKMELKYIKEQ
;
A
#
# COMPACT_ATOMS: atom_id res chain seq x y z
N MET A 1 24.09 -0.18 5.68
CA MET A 1 22.81 0.40 5.23
C MET A 1 22.76 1.80 5.80
N ASP A 2 22.36 2.80 5.02
CA ASP A 2 22.45 4.18 5.46
C ASP A 2 21.33 4.50 6.46
N LYS A 3 21.72 4.73 7.71
CA LYS A 3 20.81 5.18 8.77
C LYS A 3 20.15 6.50 8.39
N HIS A 4 20.85 7.34 7.62
CA HIS A 4 20.38 8.64 7.16
C HIS A 4 19.11 8.53 6.32
N THR A 5 19.07 7.60 5.35
CA THR A 5 17.89 7.38 4.50
C THR A 5 16.65 7.06 5.33
N ILE A 6 16.74 6.11 6.28
CA ILE A 6 15.60 5.74 7.13
C ILE A 6 15.17 6.91 8.02
N ASP A 7 16.11 7.65 8.59
CA ASP A 7 15.80 8.82 9.43
C ASP A 7 15.04 9.90 8.64
N ASN A 8 15.41 10.12 7.37
CA ASN A 8 14.70 11.02 6.46
C ASN A 8 13.28 10.53 6.14
N LEU A 9 13.11 9.23 5.86
CA LEU A 9 11.78 8.64 5.63
C LEU A 9 10.89 8.73 6.88
N ILE A 10 11.46 8.53 8.07
CA ILE A 10 10.76 8.71 9.35
C ILE A 10 10.32 10.16 9.50
N LYS A 11 11.21 11.12 9.25
CA LYS A 11 10.87 12.55 9.31
C LYS A 11 9.71 12.90 8.39
N ILE A 12 9.70 12.36 7.17
CA ILE A 12 8.58 12.55 6.23
C ILE A 12 7.32 11.91 6.79
N GLY A 13 7.38 10.64 7.20
CA GLY A 13 6.22 9.91 7.68
C GLY A 13 5.59 10.56 8.92
N LYS A 14 6.38 11.17 9.81
CA LYS A 14 5.85 11.95 10.95
C LYS A 14 4.93 13.10 10.53
N ASN A 15 5.22 13.76 9.43
CA ASN A 15 4.34 14.82 8.89
C ASN A 15 3.00 14.26 8.38
N TYR A 16 2.94 12.98 8.02
CA TYR A 16 1.74 12.33 7.47
C TYR A 16 0.94 11.55 8.52
N PHE A 17 1.61 10.91 9.46
CA PHE A 17 1.06 9.91 10.39
C PHE A 17 1.22 10.29 11.87
N GLY A 18 1.81 11.46 12.15
CA GLY A 18 2.05 11.96 13.51
C GLY A 18 3.41 11.56 14.10
N GLU A 19 3.74 12.19 15.23
CA GLU A 19 5.09 12.13 15.84
C GLU A 19 5.56 10.74 16.26
N SER A 20 4.64 9.81 16.52
CA SER A 20 4.98 8.43 16.88
C SER A 20 5.37 7.56 15.69
N PHE A 21 5.29 8.07 14.46
CA PHE A 21 5.66 7.31 13.28
C PHE A 21 7.14 6.87 13.33
N SER A 22 7.35 5.60 13.02
CA SER A 22 8.66 4.97 12.94
C SER A 22 8.63 3.77 12.01
N PHE A 23 9.80 3.20 11.72
CA PHE A 23 9.91 1.89 11.09
C PHE A 23 10.43 0.88 12.11
N ASN A 24 9.76 -0.27 12.22
CA ASN A 24 10.25 -1.41 12.98
C ASN A 24 11.17 -2.26 12.07
N PRO A 25 12.48 -2.32 12.34
CA PRO A 25 13.40 -3.12 11.53
C PRO A 25 13.32 -4.61 11.91
N LYS A 26 13.30 -5.48 10.89
CA LYS A 26 13.51 -6.92 11.03
C LYS A 26 14.39 -7.38 9.86
N ASN A 27 15.65 -7.71 10.15
CA ASN A 27 16.70 -7.96 9.16
C ASN A 27 16.87 -6.73 8.25
N ASN A 28 16.60 -6.89 6.96
CA ASN A 28 16.67 -5.85 5.95
C ASN A 28 15.30 -5.30 5.54
N ILE A 29 14.26 -5.59 6.33
CA ILE A 29 12.87 -5.17 6.10
C ILE A 29 12.45 -4.18 7.19
N PHE A 30 11.83 -3.09 6.77
CA PHE A 30 11.39 -1.97 7.60
C PHE A 30 9.88 -1.84 7.43
N ARG A 31 9.12 -1.96 8.53
CA ARG A 31 7.66 -1.89 8.50
C ARG A 31 7.14 -0.70 9.28
N SER A 32 6.17 0.02 8.73
CA SER A 32 5.56 1.19 9.37
C SER A 32 5.04 0.83 10.77
N SER A 33 5.30 1.72 11.72
CA SER A 33 4.81 1.61 13.09
C SER A 33 4.40 2.96 13.65
N SER A 34 3.44 2.97 14.58
CA SER A 34 2.96 4.15 15.28
C SER A 34 2.29 3.74 16.60
N ASN A 35 1.94 4.70 17.45
CA ASN A 35 1.12 4.46 18.65
C ASN A 35 -0.33 4.12 18.29
N PHE A 36 -0.83 4.65 17.16
CA PHE A 36 -2.17 4.40 16.66
C PHE A 36 -2.13 3.30 15.58
N GLN A 37 -2.34 2.06 16.02
CA GLN A 37 -2.30 0.86 15.18
C GLN A 37 -3.55 0.02 15.35
N SER A 38 -3.93 -0.67 14.28
CA SER A 38 -4.95 -1.72 14.29
C SER A 38 -4.48 -2.90 13.42
N LYS A 39 -5.22 -4.01 13.44
CA LYS A 39 -4.93 -5.15 12.57
C LYS A 39 -5.62 -4.99 11.21
N ALA A 40 -5.04 -5.65 10.21
CA ALA A 40 -5.65 -5.84 8.90
C ALA A 40 -5.08 -7.11 8.25
N ILE A 41 -5.73 -7.56 7.18
CA ILE A 41 -5.24 -8.66 6.35
C ILE A 41 -4.67 -8.08 5.05
N ASN A 42 -3.35 -8.17 4.87
CA ASN A 42 -2.71 -7.80 3.61
C ASN A 42 -2.81 -8.98 2.63
N ILE A 43 -3.58 -8.79 1.57
CA ILE A 43 -3.75 -9.72 0.47
C ILE A 43 -2.60 -9.50 -0.51
N ARG A 44 -1.81 -10.54 -0.75
CA ARG A 44 -0.73 -10.51 -1.75
C ARG A 44 -0.80 -11.77 -2.59
N LYS A 45 -1.20 -11.61 -3.86
CA LYS A 45 -1.50 -12.75 -4.75
C LYS A 45 -2.55 -13.65 -4.08
N ASN A 46 -2.20 -14.87 -3.70
CA ASN A 46 -3.08 -15.84 -3.05
C ASN A 46 -2.81 -15.97 -1.54
N GLU A 47 -1.96 -15.11 -0.96
CA GLU A 47 -1.63 -15.13 0.46
C GLU A 47 -2.42 -14.05 1.22
N ARG A 48 -2.98 -14.45 2.36
CA ARG A 48 -3.62 -13.54 3.33
C ARG A 48 -2.69 -13.44 4.55
N ILE A 49 -2.07 -12.28 4.72
CA ILE A 49 -1.04 -12.08 5.74
C ILE A 49 -1.57 -11.11 6.81
N PRO A 50 -1.74 -11.55 8.08
CA PRO A 50 -2.08 -10.65 9.17
C PRO A 50 -0.96 -9.63 9.41
N ILE A 51 -1.32 -8.35 9.42
CA ILE A 51 -0.39 -7.24 9.63
C ILE A 51 -0.94 -6.22 10.63
N LYS A 52 -0.07 -5.35 11.10
CA LYS A 52 -0.46 -4.11 11.81
C LYS A 52 -0.41 -2.94 10.84
N VAL A 53 -1.50 -2.22 10.74
CA VAL A 53 -1.63 -0.98 9.97
C VAL A 53 -1.59 0.21 10.93
N ILE A 54 -1.16 1.37 10.43
CA ILE A 54 -1.21 2.63 11.19
C ILE A 54 -2.38 3.48 10.68
N ASN A 55 -3.04 4.20 11.57
CA ASN A 55 -4.09 5.15 11.17
C ASN A 55 -3.43 6.30 10.38
N TRP A 56 -4.05 6.68 9.26
CA TRP A 56 -3.61 7.84 8.49
C TRP A 56 -4.52 9.05 8.69
N PHE A 57 -5.82 8.87 8.48
CA PHE A 57 -6.87 9.84 8.75
C PHE A 57 -8.23 9.14 8.65
N ASP A 58 -9.23 9.62 9.38
CA ASP A 58 -10.57 9.02 9.43
C ASP A 58 -10.49 7.48 9.62
N ASP A 59 -11.19 6.74 8.78
CA ASP A 59 -11.19 5.28 8.68
C ASP A 59 -10.15 4.74 7.67
N ILE A 60 -9.18 5.56 7.25
CA ILE A 60 -8.12 5.19 6.31
C ILE A 60 -6.86 4.80 7.06
N TRP A 61 -6.33 3.64 6.69
CA TRP A 61 -5.17 3.02 7.30
C TRP A 61 -4.11 2.70 6.25
N VAL A 62 -2.85 2.68 6.67
CA VAL A 62 -1.74 2.37 5.79
C VAL A 62 -0.81 1.32 6.37
N TYR A 63 -0.24 0.52 5.49
CA TYR A 63 0.90 -0.35 5.77
C TYR A 63 2.02 -0.03 4.79
N ILE A 64 3.22 0.22 5.29
CA ILE A 64 4.41 0.48 4.48
C ILE A 64 5.45 -0.58 4.82
N GLU A 65 5.99 -1.23 3.79
CA GLU A 65 7.13 -2.14 3.89
C GLU A 65 8.22 -1.68 2.93
N ILE A 66 9.45 -1.56 3.44
CA ILE A 66 10.64 -1.25 2.65
C ILE A 66 11.67 -2.33 2.90
N LYS A 67 12.19 -2.94 1.84
CA LYS A 67 13.22 -3.96 1.90
C LYS A 67 14.44 -3.52 1.11
N PHE A 68 15.60 -3.57 1.75
CA PHE A 68 16.89 -3.26 1.13
C PHE A 68 17.70 -4.53 0.91
N ILE A 69 18.05 -4.86 -0.33
CA ILE A 69 18.92 -5.98 -0.64
C ILE A 69 20.30 -5.42 -1.01
N PRO A 70 21.36 -5.74 -0.24
CA PRO A 70 22.71 -5.31 -0.57
C PRO A 70 23.12 -5.76 -1.97
N THR A 71 23.81 -4.89 -2.69
CA THR A 71 24.41 -5.18 -3.99
C THR A 71 25.83 -5.72 -3.81
N PRO A 72 26.38 -6.44 -4.82
CA PRO A 72 27.78 -6.88 -4.78
C PRO A 72 28.78 -5.71 -4.65
N ASP A 73 28.46 -4.58 -5.29
CA ASP A 73 29.20 -3.33 -5.10
C ASP A 73 28.73 -2.61 -3.83
N LYS A 74 29.54 -2.65 -2.78
CA LYS A 74 29.25 -2.01 -1.48
C LYS A 74 29.10 -0.49 -1.55
N LYS A 75 29.52 0.16 -2.64
CA LYS A 75 29.36 1.60 -2.85
C LYS A 75 28.05 1.96 -3.55
N ALA A 76 27.42 1.00 -4.22
CA ALA A 76 26.15 1.22 -4.90
C ALA A 76 24.99 1.29 -3.90
N PHE A 77 23.95 2.04 -4.26
CA PHE A 77 22.71 2.05 -3.49
C PHE A 77 22.08 0.65 -3.49
N PRO A 78 21.58 0.15 -2.35
CA PRO A 78 20.99 -1.17 -2.26
C PRO A 78 19.75 -1.29 -3.16
N ASN A 79 19.51 -2.49 -3.69
CA ASN A 79 18.28 -2.79 -4.39
C ASN A 79 17.11 -2.61 -3.42
N THR A 80 16.22 -1.70 -3.74
CA THR A 80 15.14 -1.29 -2.86
C THR A 80 13.81 -1.80 -3.40
N PHE A 81 13.05 -2.44 -2.52
CA PHE A 81 11.69 -2.87 -2.76
C PHE A 81 10.81 -2.10 -1.81
N PHE A 82 9.81 -1.43 -2.35
CA PHE A 82 8.87 -0.62 -1.59
C PHE A 82 7.47 -1.15 -1.83
N SER A 83 6.67 -1.22 -0.77
CA SER A 83 5.25 -1.52 -0.84
C SER A 83 4.47 -0.64 0.11
N LEU A 84 3.40 0.00 -0.37
CA LEU A 84 2.44 0.74 0.43
C LEU A 84 1.03 0.27 0.12
N SER A 85 0.34 -0.24 1.14
CA SER A 85 -1.04 -0.73 1.04
C SER A 85 -1.98 0.19 1.81
N ILE A 86 -3.11 0.50 1.20
CA ILE A 86 -4.18 1.30 1.80
C ILE A 86 -5.33 0.41 2.19
N PHE A 87 -5.87 0.65 3.38
CA PHE A 87 -7.03 -0.06 3.91
C PHE A 87 -8.07 0.95 4.40
N GLN A 88 -9.33 0.51 4.43
CA GLN A 88 -10.44 1.25 5.01
C GLN A 88 -11.23 0.36 5.98
N GLY A 89 -11.56 0.91 7.14
CA GLY A 89 -12.37 0.23 8.16
C GLY A 89 -12.25 0.91 9.53
N GLY A 90 -13.14 0.54 10.45
CA GLY A 90 -13.14 1.08 11.81
C GLY A 90 -11.96 0.61 12.65
N ASP A 91 -11.69 1.28 13.77
CA ASP A 91 -10.56 0.97 14.68
C ASP A 91 -10.57 -0.50 15.14
N ASP A 92 -11.76 -1.02 15.46
CA ASP A 92 -11.98 -2.38 15.98
C ASP A 92 -12.14 -3.46 14.89
N ASP A 93 -12.09 -3.09 13.60
CA ASP A 93 -12.20 -4.02 12.48
C ASP A 93 -10.84 -4.69 12.20
N ASP A 94 -10.63 -5.93 12.64
CA ASP A 94 -9.37 -6.65 12.35
C ASP A 94 -9.24 -7.10 10.87
N GLU A 95 -10.30 -7.00 10.06
CA GLU A 95 -10.37 -7.41 8.66
C GLU A 95 -10.65 -6.24 7.69
N LYS A 96 -10.08 -5.07 7.99
CA LYS A 96 -10.18 -3.85 7.14
C LYS A 96 -10.07 -4.15 5.65
N THR A 97 -10.91 -3.50 4.87
CA THR A 97 -10.93 -3.67 3.41
C THR A 97 -9.67 -3.07 2.80
N GLN A 98 -8.82 -3.91 2.20
CA GLN A 98 -7.69 -3.43 1.41
C GLN A 98 -8.20 -2.81 0.11
N LEU A 99 -7.84 -1.54 -0.13
CA LEU A 99 -8.30 -0.79 -1.30
C LEU A 99 -7.35 -0.99 -2.49
N PHE A 100 -6.08 -0.70 -2.27
CA PHE A 100 -5.04 -0.86 -3.28
C PHE A 100 -3.65 -0.96 -2.64
N ARG A 101 -2.67 -1.35 -3.45
CA ARG A 101 -1.26 -1.34 -3.09
C ARG A 101 -0.43 -0.75 -4.21
N ALA A 102 0.47 0.17 -3.86
CA ALA A 102 1.55 0.63 -4.73
C ALA A 102 2.82 -0.16 -4.39
N GLU A 103 3.43 -0.80 -5.38
CA GLU A 103 4.75 -1.41 -5.25
C GLU A 103 5.77 -0.73 -6.17
N TRP A 104 7.03 -0.75 -5.75
CA TRP A 104 8.16 -0.38 -6.56
C TRP A 104 9.31 -1.33 -6.32
N ASP A 105 9.80 -1.95 -7.37
CA ASP A 105 10.85 -2.96 -7.28
C ASP A 105 12.06 -2.57 -8.13
N ASN A 106 13.22 -2.37 -7.50
CA ASN A 106 14.47 -2.09 -8.21
C ASN A 106 15.21 -3.41 -8.55
N TYR A 107 14.67 -4.18 -9.50
CA TYR A 107 15.32 -5.39 -10.00
C TYR A 107 16.53 -5.04 -10.89
N ASN A 108 17.72 -5.54 -10.55
CA ASN A 108 18.95 -5.33 -11.35
C ASN A 108 18.91 -5.97 -12.73
N GLU A 109 18.15 -7.06 -12.90
CA GLU A 109 17.95 -7.69 -14.20
C GLU A 109 16.62 -7.19 -14.77
N LYS A 110 16.68 -6.53 -15.93
CA LYS A 110 15.52 -6.15 -16.77
C LYS A 110 14.73 -7.36 -17.30
N LYS A 111 14.72 -8.50 -16.60
CA LYS A 111 14.04 -9.72 -17.01
C LYS A 111 12.52 -9.58 -17.00
N ASN A 112 11.98 -8.60 -16.27
CA ASN A 112 10.56 -8.34 -16.18
C ASN A 112 10.27 -6.93 -16.71
N SER A 113 9.81 -6.88 -17.96
CA SER A 113 9.41 -5.67 -18.66
C SER A 113 8.03 -5.19 -18.20
N HIS A 114 7.94 -4.69 -16.95
CA HIS A 114 6.71 -4.15 -16.39
C HIS A 114 6.90 -2.73 -15.87
N SER A 115 6.01 -1.82 -16.30
CA SER A 115 6.05 -0.40 -15.94
C SER A 115 5.88 -0.17 -14.43
N GLN A 116 6.52 0.88 -13.91
CA GLN A 116 6.52 1.27 -12.49
C GLN A 116 5.78 2.60 -12.26
N PRO A 117 5.16 2.84 -11.09
CA PRO A 117 4.92 1.87 -10.01
C PRO A 117 3.92 0.78 -10.42
N HIS A 118 3.93 -0.35 -9.72
CA HIS A 118 2.90 -1.36 -9.83
C HIS A 118 1.71 -1.00 -8.93
N TRP A 119 0.55 -0.80 -9.55
CA TRP A 119 -0.72 -0.63 -8.83
C TRP A 119 -1.48 -1.94 -8.79
N HIS A 120 -1.72 -2.45 -7.59
CA HIS A 120 -2.65 -3.56 -7.35
C HIS A 120 -3.94 -2.97 -6.80
N ILE A 121 -4.99 -3.01 -7.61
CA ILE A 121 -6.32 -2.56 -7.18
C ILE A 121 -7.04 -3.79 -6.66
N TYR A 122 -7.46 -3.75 -5.40
CA TYR A 122 -8.23 -4.82 -4.81
C TYR A 122 -9.70 -4.46 -5.01
N PRO A 123 -10.43 -5.26 -5.81
CA PRO A 123 -11.85 -5.09 -5.87
C PRO A 123 -12.42 -5.35 -4.48
N HIS A 124 -13.43 -4.57 -4.10
CA HIS A 124 -14.07 -4.67 -2.79
C HIS A 124 -14.38 -6.14 -2.49
N LYS A 125 -14.10 -6.58 -1.25
CA LYS A 125 -14.43 -7.94 -0.75
C LYS A 125 -15.89 -8.32 -1.08
N TYR A 126 -16.75 -7.32 -1.26
CA TYR A 126 -18.17 -7.42 -1.58
C TYR A 126 -18.54 -7.14 -3.05
N LYS A 127 -17.68 -6.48 -3.85
CA LYS A 127 -17.90 -6.32 -5.31
C LYS A 127 -17.44 -7.52 -6.13
N ILE A 128 -16.54 -8.34 -5.60
CA ILE A 128 -16.10 -9.59 -6.25
C ILE A 128 -16.24 -10.77 -5.28
N LYS A 129 -17.48 -11.11 -4.97
CA LYS A 129 -17.92 -12.48 -5.23
C LYS A 129 -18.74 -12.45 -6.51
N VAL A 130 -18.06 -12.37 -7.66
CA VAL A 130 -18.62 -13.07 -8.82
C VAL A 130 -18.40 -14.53 -8.46
N HIS A 131 -19.42 -15.13 -7.84
CA HIS A 131 -19.38 -16.51 -7.36
C HIS A 131 -18.79 -17.40 -8.44
N GLN A 132 -17.78 -18.21 -8.09
CA GLN A 132 -17.18 -19.13 -9.05
C GLN A 132 -18.22 -20.17 -9.52
N ASP A 133 -19.23 -20.46 -8.68
CA ASP A 133 -20.29 -21.43 -8.87
C ASP A 133 -21.46 -21.20 -7.88
N PHE A 134 -22.61 -21.81 -8.15
CA PHE A 134 -23.87 -21.63 -7.41
C PHE A 134 -23.80 -22.18 -5.97
N GLU A 135 -22.99 -23.20 -5.72
CA GLU A 135 -22.73 -23.76 -4.39
C GLU A 135 -22.01 -22.75 -3.46
N ASP A 136 -21.09 -21.95 -4.01
CA ASP A 136 -20.33 -20.90 -3.30
C ASP A 136 -21.20 -19.69 -2.92
N PHE A 137 -22.43 -19.61 -3.48
CA PHE A 137 -23.50 -18.70 -3.10
C PHE A 137 -24.41 -19.29 -2.00
N LEU A 138 -24.57 -20.61 -1.95
CA LEU A 138 -25.44 -21.29 -0.98
C LEU A 138 -24.78 -21.51 0.38
N GLU A 139 -23.44 -21.59 0.47
CA GLU A 139 -22.74 -21.68 1.77
C GLU A 139 -22.86 -20.42 2.65
N LEU A 140 -23.45 -19.33 2.14
CA LEU A 140 -23.81 -18.13 2.92
C LEU A 140 -25.04 -18.36 3.83
N THR A 141 -25.68 -19.54 3.79
CA THR A 141 -26.84 -19.82 4.63
C THR A 141 -26.42 -20.51 5.92
N GLU A 142 -26.33 -19.73 7.01
CA GLU A 142 -26.89 -20.00 8.35
C GLU A 142 -26.17 -19.22 9.48
N GLN A 143 -24.98 -18.67 9.25
CA GLN A 143 -24.24 -17.88 10.26
C GLN A 143 -23.91 -16.44 9.84
N ASP A 144 -24.18 -16.08 8.61
CA ASP A 144 -23.86 -14.76 8.05
C ASP A 144 -25.07 -13.83 8.21
N GLU A 145 -24.87 -12.71 8.93
CA GLU A 145 -25.88 -11.69 9.16
C GLU A 145 -26.43 -11.15 7.83
N ASP A 146 -27.65 -11.57 7.48
CA ASP A 146 -28.59 -11.03 6.49
C ASP A 146 -27.98 -10.28 5.28
N PHE A 147 -28.21 -10.76 4.06
CA PHE A 147 -27.80 -10.17 2.76
C PHE A 147 -28.00 -8.64 2.66
N LEU A 148 -28.93 -8.07 3.44
CA LEU A 148 -29.18 -6.63 3.57
C LEU A 148 -28.06 -5.86 4.28
N SER A 149 -27.39 -6.44 5.30
CA SER A 149 -26.24 -5.85 6.00
C SER A 149 -25.04 -5.65 5.05
N TYR A 150 -24.85 -6.58 4.12
CA TYR A 150 -23.80 -6.56 3.10
C TYR A 150 -23.92 -5.38 2.13
N LYS A 151 -25.15 -4.98 1.79
CA LYS A 151 -25.43 -3.84 0.90
C LYS A 151 -25.26 -2.49 1.59
N GLU A 152 -25.41 -2.43 2.91
CA GLU A 152 -25.21 -1.21 3.68
C GLU A 152 -23.73 -0.90 3.93
N ASN A 153 -22.89 -1.93 4.13
CA ASN A 153 -21.44 -1.76 4.34
C ASN A 153 -20.71 -1.19 3.10
N ASP A 154 -21.17 -1.50 1.89
CA ASP A 154 -20.56 -1.00 0.65
C ASP A 154 -20.75 0.52 0.43
N LYS A 155 -21.77 1.14 1.05
CA LYS A 155 -22.08 2.57 0.85
C LYS A 155 -21.07 3.52 1.47
N ASN A 156 -20.27 3.07 2.43
CA ASN A 156 -19.30 3.91 3.14
C ASN A 156 -17.87 3.75 2.61
N LEU A 157 -17.63 2.82 1.67
CA LEU A 157 -16.29 2.59 1.12
C LEU A 157 -15.95 3.62 0.03
N VAL A 158 -14.67 3.99 -0.03
CA VAL A 158 -14.16 4.87 -1.07
C VAL A 158 -14.41 4.24 -2.44
N GLU A 159 -14.99 5.03 -3.34
CA GLU A 159 -15.21 4.69 -4.73
C GLU A 159 -13.87 4.74 -5.51
N ILE A 160 -13.10 3.65 -5.46
CA ILE A 160 -11.76 3.56 -6.08
C ILE A 160 -11.76 3.83 -7.59
N ASN A 161 -12.89 3.64 -8.28
CA ASN A 161 -13.05 4.04 -9.69
C ASN A 161 -12.97 5.56 -9.92
N LYS A 162 -13.10 6.38 -8.88
CA LYS A 162 -12.88 7.84 -8.92
C LYS A 162 -11.43 8.24 -8.58
N PHE A 163 -10.57 7.28 -8.20
CA PHE A 163 -9.18 7.56 -7.85
C PHE A 163 -8.30 7.67 -9.10
N HIS A 164 -7.55 8.76 -9.22
CA HIS A 164 -6.56 8.91 -10.30
C HIS A 164 -5.21 8.35 -9.86
N PHE A 165 -4.82 7.24 -10.46
CA PHE A 165 -3.54 6.59 -10.19
C PHE A 165 -2.41 7.31 -10.93
N ALA A 166 -1.46 7.87 -10.18
CA ALA A 166 -0.26 8.46 -10.76
C ALA A 166 0.63 7.37 -11.36
N MET A 167 1.00 7.54 -12.63
CA MET A 167 2.02 6.73 -13.31
C MET A 167 3.34 7.50 -13.33
N ASN A 168 4.47 6.79 -13.28
CA ASN A 168 5.80 7.41 -13.26
C ASN A 168 6.74 6.71 -14.26
N GLY A 169 6.32 6.69 -15.53
CA GLY A 169 7.21 6.33 -16.63
C GLY A 169 8.17 7.49 -16.95
N GLN A 170 9.39 7.18 -17.37
CA GLN A 170 10.41 8.15 -17.79
C GLN A 170 10.34 8.45 -19.30
N TRP A 171 9.18 8.30 -19.93
CA TRP A 171 9.05 8.43 -21.38
C TRP A 171 9.55 9.76 -21.93
N SER A 172 9.29 10.86 -21.21
CA SER A 172 9.72 12.21 -21.60
C SER A 172 11.23 12.42 -21.51
N GLU A 173 11.93 11.66 -20.66
CA GLU A 173 13.36 11.82 -20.43
C GLU A 173 14.19 10.85 -21.26
N ASN A 174 13.78 9.58 -21.33
CA ASN A 174 14.60 8.52 -21.93
C ASN A 174 13.78 7.42 -22.63
N ASN A 175 12.48 7.65 -22.89
CA ASN A 175 11.57 6.68 -23.51
C ASN A 175 11.45 5.34 -22.72
N SER A 176 11.73 5.34 -21.41
CA SER A 176 11.66 4.16 -20.55
C SER A 176 10.34 4.10 -19.78
N GLU A 177 9.75 2.91 -19.68
CA GLU A 177 8.66 2.61 -18.75
C GLU A 177 9.12 2.41 -17.31
N PHE A 178 10.44 2.36 -17.12
CA PHE A 178 11.10 2.10 -15.84
C PHE A 178 11.72 3.37 -15.31
N HIS A 179 11.52 3.60 -14.02
CA HIS A 179 12.24 4.56 -13.24
C HIS A 179 12.94 3.76 -12.12
N SER A 180 14.26 3.90 -11.99
CA SER A 180 15.04 3.21 -10.96
C SER A 180 15.23 4.09 -9.72
N ILE A 181 15.13 3.52 -8.52
CA ILE A 181 15.58 4.17 -7.28
C ILE A 181 17.08 3.90 -7.15
N SER A 182 17.89 4.80 -7.70
CA SER A 182 19.34 4.63 -7.84
C SER A 182 20.12 5.32 -6.72
N GLU A 183 19.50 6.25 -6.02
CA GLU A 183 20.06 6.97 -4.89
C GLU A 183 19.02 7.26 -3.80
N GLU A 184 19.51 7.68 -2.63
CA GLU A 184 18.64 8.03 -1.48
C GLU A 184 17.59 9.08 -1.84
N LYS A 185 17.98 10.09 -2.62
CA LYS A 185 17.11 11.19 -3.02
C LYS A 185 15.90 10.70 -3.81
N ASP A 186 16.08 9.70 -4.67
CA ASP A 186 14.99 9.10 -5.44
C ASP A 186 13.95 8.50 -4.50
N LEU A 187 14.39 7.70 -3.52
CA LEU A 187 13.50 7.05 -2.55
C LEU A 187 12.76 8.08 -1.69
N ILE A 188 13.46 9.14 -1.25
CA ILE A 188 12.88 10.22 -0.44
C ILE A 188 11.78 10.96 -1.22
N ASN A 189 12.08 11.38 -2.45
CA ASN A 189 11.14 12.13 -3.27
C ASN A 189 9.92 11.26 -3.62
N TRP A 190 10.17 10.00 -3.94
CA TRP A 190 9.11 9.06 -4.28
C TRP A 190 8.22 8.78 -3.07
N PHE A 191 8.80 8.54 -1.89
CA PHE A 191 8.05 8.31 -0.65
C PHE A 191 7.15 9.51 -0.30
N GLY A 192 7.73 10.72 -0.27
CA GLY A 192 6.96 11.93 0.04
C GLY A 192 5.90 12.24 -1.02
N GLY A 193 6.25 12.10 -2.30
CA GLY A 193 5.35 12.37 -3.42
C GLY A 193 4.17 11.41 -3.47
N LEU A 194 4.41 10.10 -3.28
CA LEU A 194 3.35 9.09 -3.25
C LEU A 194 2.39 9.33 -2.07
N LEU A 195 2.92 9.62 -0.89
CA LEU A 195 2.11 9.91 0.29
C LEU A 195 1.22 11.14 0.08
N ASN A 196 1.77 12.20 -0.50
CA ASN A 196 1.01 13.40 -0.85
C ASN A 196 -0.12 13.10 -1.85
N HIS A 197 0.23 12.41 -2.94
CA HIS A 197 -0.70 12.07 -4.02
C HIS A 197 -1.88 11.24 -3.50
N ILE A 198 -1.59 10.14 -2.80
CA ILE A 198 -2.64 9.25 -2.26
C ILE A 198 -3.53 10.01 -1.29
N LYS A 199 -2.96 10.82 -0.38
CA LYS A 199 -3.75 11.57 0.60
C LYS A 199 -4.66 12.60 -0.07
N MET A 200 -4.16 13.30 -1.09
CA MET A 200 -4.94 14.27 -1.86
C MET A 200 -6.11 13.61 -2.60
N GLU A 201 -5.85 12.54 -3.35
CA GLU A 201 -6.88 11.82 -4.10
C GLU A 201 -7.94 11.19 -3.18
N LEU A 202 -7.52 10.55 -2.07
CA LEU A 202 -8.47 9.95 -1.13
C LEU A 202 -9.36 11.01 -0.46
N LYS A 203 -8.80 12.17 -0.09
CA LYS A 203 -9.60 13.27 0.45
C LYS A 203 -10.59 13.80 -0.58
N TYR A 204 -10.14 14.01 -1.81
CA TYR A 204 -10.99 14.47 -2.90
C TYR A 204 -12.18 13.53 -3.16
N ILE A 205 -11.97 12.21 -3.08
CA ILE A 205 -13.05 11.24 -3.27
C ILE A 205 -14.01 11.20 -2.06
N LYS A 206 -13.50 11.34 -0.83
CA LYS A 206 -14.33 11.32 0.40
C LYS A 206 -15.13 12.61 0.61
N GLU A 207 -14.73 13.72 0.02
CA GLU A 207 -15.44 15.01 0.10
C GLU A 207 -16.55 15.18 -0.96
N GLN A 208 -16.67 14.25 -1.92
CA GLN A 208 -17.73 14.22 -2.94
C GLN A 208 -18.96 13.45 -2.49
#